data_AF-A0A6V7EHT9-F1
#
_entry.id   AF-A0A6V7EHT9-F1
#
_cell.length_a   1.000
_cell.length_b   1.000
_cell.length_c   1.000
_cell.angle_alpha   90.00
_cell.angle_beta   90.00
_cell.angle_gamma   90.00
#
_symmetry.space_group_name_H-M   'P 1'
#
loop_
_entity.id
_entity.type
_entity.pdbx_description
1 polymer ?
#
loop_
_entity_poly.entity_id
_entity_poly.type
_entity_poly.pdbx_seq_one_letter_code
_entity_poly.pdbx_strand_id
1 'polypeptide(L)'
;MTQGYRYDALSRQSFEVLAYSAVGRASEVNLGAAYALQHGTGNSGWSVGIMQWDFGQPGRGAAAEEMLRHYAEWAPPQQQFNHLEQTNLLQRLQTPGQVGNDLSTAEQDRLNEFLRSDDGRTFVQGLNDQQVDRKWEAVGQPLSQIIWLQDLNRDHPESAAAIVAVTSKLYNQNQARGALLVESLQQSDGMTADAVREWIGNQGINGLNPAARAAIVSGRDATLRGVGLVNALELGQGQGSEEWQSKVREADNPALARGFNNEPSLQLFDAMLRDPVNGSRILDRMDERTSGPILTITGRNELAREEISQVRVDREGSLSVTNPSGEIHTWEGRAWSSALEPTDPHYHQGAHPFGPPAPFAIDSPALPQIFGQCVEHVHALDRSMGRLPDDRSDRAAACLATEAMANGLTRVDHVILSTATPSRQAGQYLFAVQGEPSNPASMRAHVPTEVAINTPVEVSIQHGVDIHREQLSKQQSMQREQAQEQERPGPVVG
;
A
#
# COMPACT_ATOMS: atom_id res chain seq x y z
N MET A 1 19.66 33.55 -11.85
CA MET A 1 18.90 33.96 -10.65
C MET A 1 17.55 33.27 -10.74
N THR A 2 17.50 32.03 -10.28
CA THR A 2 16.25 31.27 -10.13
C THR A 2 15.41 32.03 -9.11
N GLN A 3 14.17 32.41 -9.46
CA GLN A 3 13.22 32.90 -8.46
C GLN A 3 13.09 31.80 -7.42
N GLY A 4 13.50 32.06 -6.18
CA GLY A 4 13.34 31.09 -5.10
C GLY A 4 11.86 30.78 -4.92
N TYR A 5 11.52 29.50 -4.89
CA TYR A 5 10.17 29.03 -4.57
C TYR A 5 9.71 29.68 -3.26
N ARG A 6 8.56 30.36 -3.29
CA ARG A 6 7.93 30.91 -2.09
C ARG A 6 6.62 30.18 -1.88
N TYR A 7 6.51 29.48 -0.76
CA TYR A 7 5.29 28.77 -0.39
C TYR A 7 4.12 29.76 -0.23
N ASP A 8 3.07 29.54 -1.03
CA ASP A 8 1.81 30.27 -0.98
C ASP A 8 0.66 29.27 -0.82
N ALA A 9 0.14 29.13 0.40
CA ALA A 9 -0.91 28.17 0.73
C ALA A 9 -2.28 28.50 0.11
N LEU A 10 -2.47 29.73 -0.37
CA LEU A 10 -3.72 30.18 -1.00
C LEU A 10 -3.70 30.04 -2.53
N SER A 11 -2.56 29.66 -3.11
CA SER A 11 -2.46 29.37 -4.54
C SER A 11 -3.20 28.09 -4.92
N ARG A 12 -3.63 28.02 -6.19
CA ARG A 12 -4.27 26.81 -6.75
C ARG A 12 -3.35 25.59 -6.64
N GLN A 13 -2.07 25.74 -6.95
CA GLN A 13 -1.11 24.64 -6.93
C GLN A 13 -0.85 24.11 -5.50
N SER A 14 -0.82 24.99 -4.49
CA SER A 14 -0.74 24.55 -3.09
C SER A 14 -2.02 23.89 -2.62
N PHE A 15 -3.18 24.40 -3.04
CA PHE A 15 -4.46 23.78 -2.74
C PHE A 15 -4.55 22.35 -3.24
N GLU A 16 -4.07 22.06 -4.45
CA GLU A 16 -4.02 20.70 -5.00
C GLU A 16 -3.15 19.79 -4.14
N VAL A 17 -1.95 20.23 -3.76
CA VAL A 17 -1.08 19.47 -2.85
C VAL A 17 -1.77 19.20 -1.51
N LEU A 18 -2.41 20.19 -0.90
CA LEU A 18 -3.12 20.03 0.37
C LEU A 18 -4.32 19.08 0.22
N ALA A 19 -5.07 19.18 -0.88
CA ALA A 19 -6.20 18.30 -1.17
C ALA A 19 -5.73 16.85 -1.34
N TYR A 20 -4.75 16.59 -2.20
CA TYR A 20 -4.25 15.24 -2.44
C TYR A 20 -3.56 14.63 -1.21
N SER A 21 -2.74 15.43 -0.53
CA SER A 21 -1.83 14.94 0.52
C SER A 21 -2.50 14.95 1.89
N ALA A 22 -2.98 16.10 2.35
CA ALA A 22 -3.49 16.23 3.71
C ALA A 22 -4.95 15.74 3.83
N VAL A 23 -5.81 16.08 2.87
CA VAL A 23 -7.21 15.65 2.90
C VAL A 23 -7.33 14.20 2.41
N GLY A 24 -6.76 13.90 1.24
CA GLY A 24 -6.84 12.59 0.60
C GLY A 24 -6.04 11.51 1.33
N ARG A 25 -4.70 11.53 1.20
CA ARG A 25 -3.82 10.50 1.75
C ARG A 25 -3.84 10.43 3.27
N ALA A 26 -3.58 11.54 3.95
CA ALA A 26 -3.41 11.54 5.40
C ALA A 26 -4.72 11.35 6.17
N SER A 27 -5.87 11.65 5.56
CA SER A 27 -7.15 11.61 6.26
C SER A 27 -8.19 10.64 5.70
N GLU A 28 -8.32 10.45 4.38
CA GLU A 28 -9.28 9.48 3.82
C GLU A 28 -8.65 8.09 3.71
N VAL A 29 -7.49 7.98 3.06
CA VAL A 29 -6.94 6.66 2.67
C VAL A 29 -6.05 6.05 3.75
N ASN A 30 -5.17 6.86 4.34
CA ASN A 30 -4.08 6.42 5.20
C ASN A 30 -3.29 5.26 4.55
N LEU A 31 -2.93 4.24 5.32
CA LEU A 31 -2.27 3.01 4.86
C LEU A 31 -3.22 2.01 4.17
N GLY A 32 -4.40 2.45 3.72
CA GLY A 32 -5.35 1.65 2.92
C GLY A 32 -5.06 1.73 1.41
N ALA A 33 -5.78 0.94 0.61
CA ALA A 33 -5.66 0.98 -0.84
C ALA A 33 -6.49 2.13 -1.45
N ALA A 34 -5.92 2.84 -2.43
CA ALA A 34 -6.57 3.87 -3.25
C ALA A 34 -6.60 3.51 -4.74
N TYR A 35 -5.71 2.64 -5.19
CA TYR A 35 -5.55 2.19 -6.57
C TYR A 35 -6.01 0.73 -6.71
N ALA A 36 -7.10 0.40 -6.02
CA ALA A 36 -7.79 -0.86 -6.10
C ALA A 36 -9.30 -0.62 -6.01
N LEU A 37 -10.07 -1.41 -6.76
CA LEU A 37 -11.52 -1.43 -6.70
C LEU A 37 -11.98 -1.93 -5.33
N GLN A 38 -12.86 -1.16 -4.70
CA GLN A 38 -13.50 -1.48 -3.43
C GLN A 38 -15.01 -1.56 -3.64
N HIS A 39 -15.63 -2.61 -3.10
CA HIS A 39 -17.08 -2.78 -3.16
C HIS A 39 -17.74 -2.37 -1.84
N GLY A 40 -18.67 -1.43 -1.93
CA GLY A 40 -19.57 -1.06 -0.83
C GLY A 40 -20.88 -1.85 -0.86
N THR A 41 -21.70 -1.66 0.18
CA THR A 41 -23.08 -2.16 0.23
C THR A 41 -24.05 -1.00 0.38
N GLY A 42 -25.26 -1.11 -0.18
CA GLY A 42 -26.31 -0.10 -0.07
C GLY A 42 -26.17 0.97 -1.16
N ASN A 43 -26.05 2.24 -0.76
CA ASN A 43 -25.95 3.34 -1.72
C ASN A 43 -24.57 3.45 -2.38
N SER A 44 -23.58 2.67 -1.91
CA SER A 44 -22.21 2.70 -2.42
C SER A 44 -21.90 1.42 -3.19
N GLY A 45 -21.57 1.54 -4.48
CA GLY A 45 -21.21 0.40 -5.34
C GLY A 45 -19.71 0.17 -5.40
N TRP A 46 -19.21 -0.12 -6.60
CA TRP A 46 -17.78 -0.19 -6.86
C TRP A 46 -17.16 1.20 -6.87
N SER A 47 -16.03 1.35 -6.18
CA SER A 47 -15.34 2.63 -6.05
C SER A 47 -13.82 2.52 -6.12
N VAL A 48 -13.16 3.63 -6.46
CA VAL A 48 -11.69 3.73 -6.57
C VAL A 48 -11.20 5.14 -6.23
N GLY A 49 -9.94 5.28 -5.84
CA GLY A 49 -9.23 6.55 -5.80
C GLY A 49 -9.10 7.17 -4.42
N ILE A 50 -8.18 8.12 -4.32
CA ILE A 50 -7.83 8.83 -3.08
C ILE A 50 -9.04 9.59 -2.52
N MET A 51 -9.88 10.16 -3.39
CA MET A 51 -11.11 10.87 -3.02
C MET A 51 -12.38 10.02 -3.22
N GLN A 52 -12.24 8.69 -3.34
CA GLN A 52 -13.30 7.71 -3.57
C GLN A 52 -14.34 8.12 -4.63
N TRP A 53 -14.12 7.69 -5.87
CA TRP A 53 -15.07 7.76 -6.96
C TRP A 53 -15.92 6.50 -7.03
N ASP A 54 -17.20 6.62 -6.68
CA ASP A 54 -18.19 5.55 -6.78
C ASP A 54 -18.87 5.53 -8.15
N PHE A 55 -18.67 4.46 -8.90
CA PHE A 55 -19.21 4.28 -10.25
C PHE A 55 -20.73 4.09 -10.27
N GLY A 56 -21.32 3.61 -9.16
CA GLY A 56 -22.77 3.39 -9.04
C GLY A 56 -23.56 4.67 -8.75
N GLN A 57 -22.89 5.78 -8.44
CA GLN A 57 -23.58 7.04 -8.16
C GLN A 57 -24.13 7.69 -9.44
N PRO A 58 -25.32 8.33 -9.37
CA PRO A 58 -25.88 9.06 -10.51
C PRO A 58 -24.90 10.08 -11.09
N GLY A 59 -24.69 10.01 -12.40
CA GLY A 59 -23.77 10.91 -13.13
C GLY A 59 -22.28 10.54 -13.03
N ARG A 60 -21.91 9.45 -12.35
CA ARG A 60 -20.52 8.99 -12.23
C ARG A 60 -20.18 7.74 -13.03
N GLY A 61 -21.19 7.05 -13.58
CA GLY A 61 -21.03 5.77 -14.27
C GLY A 61 -20.21 5.81 -15.57
N ALA A 62 -20.13 6.94 -16.26
CA ALA A 62 -19.31 7.08 -17.47
C ALA A 62 -17.82 6.81 -17.21
N ALA A 63 -17.34 7.10 -16.00
CA ALA A 63 -15.97 6.79 -15.59
C ALA A 63 -15.65 5.29 -15.62
N ALA A 64 -16.65 4.41 -15.42
CA ALA A 64 -16.43 2.97 -15.52
C ALA A 64 -16.16 2.53 -16.97
N GLU A 65 -16.83 3.16 -17.93
CA GLU A 65 -16.60 2.92 -19.35
C GLU A 65 -15.21 3.41 -19.77
N GLU A 66 -14.83 4.60 -19.33
CA GLU A 66 -13.48 5.14 -19.54
C GLU A 66 -12.41 4.24 -18.94
N MET A 67 -12.60 3.76 -17.70
CA MET A 67 -11.68 2.82 -17.04
C MET A 67 -11.47 1.55 -17.87
N LEU A 68 -12.56 0.93 -18.36
CA LEU A 68 -12.47 -0.29 -19.18
C LEU A 68 -11.81 -0.02 -20.52
N ARG A 69 -11.99 1.16 -21.11
CA ARG A 69 -11.28 1.56 -22.34
C ARG A 69 -9.78 1.72 -22.10
N HIS A 70 -9.39 2.43 -21.04
CA HIS A 70 -7.98 2.59 -20.68
C HIS A 70 -7.33 1.24 -20.32
N TYR A 71 -8.06 0.36 -19.63
CA TYR A 71 -7.62 -1.02 -19.39
C TYR A 71 -7.37 -1.76 -20.71
N ALA A 72 -8.28 -1.68 -21.68
CA ALA A 72 -8.13 -2.37 -22.95
C ALA A 72 -6.94 -1.86 -23.78
N GLU A 73 -6.61 -0.56 -23.67
CA GLU A 73 -5.43 0.04 -24.31
C GLU A 73 -4.11 -0.39 -23.64
N TRP A 74 -4.12 -0.54 -22.32
CA TRP A 74 -2.97 -0.91 -21.51
C TRP A 74 -2.69 -2.43 -21.51
N ALA A 75 -3.73 -3.26 -21.46
CA ALA A 75 -3.61 -4.70 -21.22
C ALA A 75 -3.12 -5.46 -22.47
N PRO A 76 -2.23 -6.47 -22.30
CA PRO A 76 -1.86 -7.39 -23.37
C PRO A 76 -3.09 -8.09 -24.00
N PRO A 77 -3.07 -8.44 -25.30
CA PRO A 77 -4.23 -9.01 -25.99
C PRO A 77 -4.85 -10.24 -25.30
N GLN A 78 -4.05 -11.04 -24.59
CA GLN A 78 -4.50 -12.26 -23.90
C GLN A 78 -5.25 -11.98 -22.58
N GLN A 79 -5.13 -10.77 -22.04
CA GLN A 79 -5.74 -10.35 -20.78
C GLN A 79 -6.94 -9.40 -20.98
N GLN A 80 -7.12 -8.91 -22.20
CA GLN A 80 -8.26 -8.07 -22.56
C GLN A 80 -9.58 -8.82 -22.34
N PHE A 81 -10.55 -8.12 -21.77
CA PHE A 81 -11.91 -8.61 -21.69
C PHE A 81 -12.54 -8.65 -23.08
N ASN A 82 -13.22 -9.74 -23.42
CA ASN A 82 -14.02 -9.80 -24.64
C ASN A 82 -15.27 -8.90 -24.52
N HIS A 83 -15.96 -8.66 -25.62
CA HIS A 83 -17.11 -7.74 -25.66
C HIS A 83 -18.24 -8.10 -24.67
N LEU A 84 -18.50 -9.41 -24.46
CA LEU A 84 -19.52 -9.85 -23.52
C LEU A 84 -19.08 -9.59 -22.07
N GLU A 85 -17.82 -9.89 -21.76
CA GLU A 85 -17.21 -9.60 -20.44
C GLU A 85 -17.25 -8.10 -20.14
N GLN A 86 -16.83 -7.25 -21.08
CA GLN A 86 -16.87 -5.79 -20.92
C GLN A 86 -18.29 -5.27 -20.65
N THR A 87 -19.29 -5.76 -21.40
CA THR A 87 -20.69 -5.36 -21.22
C THR A 87 -21.20 -5.74 -19.82
N ASN A 88 -20.90 -6.96 -19.36
CA ASN A 88 -21.31 -7.43 -18.04
C ASN A 88 -20.55 -6.74 -16.90
N LEU A 89 -19.26 -6.43 -17.10
CA LEU A 89 -18.44 -5.67 -16.17
C LEU A 89 -18.96 -4.26 -16.00
N LEU A 90 -19.22 -3.56 -17.11
CA LEU A 90 -19.72 -2.19 -17.10
C LEU A 90 -21.05 -2.09 -16.33
N GLN A 91 -21.97 -3.01 -16.59
CA GLN A 91 -23.24 -3.07 -15.88
C GLN A 91 -23.03 -3.24 -14.37
N ARG A 92 -22.16 -4.16 -13.93
CA ARG A 92 -21.89 -4.40 -12.51
C ARG A 92 -21.22 -3.21 -11.82
N LEU A 93 -20.24 -2.59 -12.48
CA LEU A 93 -19.53 -1.41 -11.98
C LEU A 93 -20.47 -0.22 -11.79
N GLN A 94 -21.40 0.00 -12.73
CA GLN A 94 -22.38 1.09 -12.68
C GLN A 94 -23.58 0.81 -11.77
N THR A 95 -23.69 -0.40 -11.22
CA THR A 95 -24.78 -0.77 -10.32
C THR A 95 -24.43 -0.36 -8.89
N PRO A 96 -25.30 0.39 -8.17
CA PRO A 96 -25.13 0.67 -6.74
C PRO A 96 -24.97 -0.63 -5.93
N GLY A 97 -24.31 -0.57 -4.77
CA GLY A 97 -23.96 -1.76 -3.99
C GLY A 97 -25.15 -2.64 -3.61
N GLN A 98 -25.36 -3.70 -4.38
CA GLN A 98 -26.46 -4.66 -4.21
C GLN A 98 -25.92 -6.07 -4.33
N VAL A 99 -26.53 -7.03 -3.63
CA VAL A 99 -26.13 -8.43 -3.74
C VAL A 99 -26.23 -8.89 -5.20
N GLY A 100 -25.13 -9.40 -5.77
CA GLY A 100 -25.08 -9.95 -7.13
C GLY A 100 -24.38 -9.09 -8.20
N ASN A 101 -23.87 -7.91 -7.85
CA ASN A 101 -22.98 -7.12 -8.74
C ASN A 101 -21.49 -7.32 -8.44
N ASP A 102 -21.13 -8.38 -7.71
CA ASP A 102 -19.74 -8.67 -7.37
C ASP A 102 -18.91 -8.98 -8.63
N LEU A 103 -17.67 -8.49 -8.61
CA LEU A 103 -16.64 -8.88 -9.56
C LEU A 103 -16.04 -10.21 -9.10
N SER A 104 -15.70 -11.08 -10.05
CA SER A 104 -14.86 -12.23 -9.72
C SER A 104 -13.46 -11.76 -9.33
N THR A 105 -12.75 -12.57 -8.55
CA THR A 105 -11.35 -12.29 -8.17
C THR A 105 -10.47 -12.00 -9.39
N ALA A 106 -10.56 -12.83 -10.44
CA ALA A 106 -9.78 -12.63 -11.66
C ALA A 106 -10.10 -11.31 -12.40
N GLU A 107 -11.36 -10.86 -12.39
CA GLU A 107 -11.75 -9.57 -12.98
C GLU A 107 -11.22 -8.40 -12.14
N GLN A 108 -11.37 -8.50 -10.82
CA GLN A 108 -10.92 -7.47 -9.89
C GLN A 108 -9.38 -7.35 -9.91
N ASP A 109 -8.65 -8.46 -9.94
CA ASP A 109 -7.19 -8.48 -9.95
C ASP A 109 -6.63 -7.79 -11.20
N ARG A 110 -7.16 -8.11 -12.39
CA ARG A 110 -6.77 -7.45 -13.65
C ARG A 110 -7.01 -5.95 -13.63
N LEU A 111 -8.17 -5.52 -13.13
CA LEU A 111 -8.50 -4.10 -13.04
C LEU A 111 -7.64 -3.40 -11.98
N ASN A 112 -7.37 -4.05 -10.84
CA ASN A 112 -6.49 -3.52 -9.80
C ASN A 112 -5.03 -3.39 -10.30
N GLU A 113 -4.55 -4.36 -11.07
CA GLU A 113 -3.23 -4.32 -11.70
C GLU A 113 -3.10 -3.10 -12.61
N PHE A 114 -4.09 -2.88 -13.48
CA PHE A 114 -4.18 -1.66 -14.28
C PHE A 114 -4.19 -0.40 -13.41
N LEU A 115 -5.04 -0.34 -12.38
CA LEU A 115 -5.19 0.85 -11.54
C LEU A 115 -3.88 1.25 -10.82
N ARG A 116 -2.98 0.28 -10.56
CA ARG A 116 -1.65 0.52 -9.96
C ARG A 116 -0.58 0.88 -10.96
N SER A 117 -0.79 0.64 -12.26
CA SER A 117 0.10 1.09 -13.33
C SER A 117 0.16 2.62 -13.41
N ASP A 118 1.17 3.19 -14.08
CA ASP A 118 1.25 4.64 -14.29
C ASP A 118 0.03 5.16 -15.10
N ASP A 119 -0.48 4.37 -16.06
CA ASP A 119 -1.69 4.71 -16.83
C ASP A 119 -2.95 4.70 -15.96
N GLY A 120 -3.11 3.69 -15.12
CA GLY A 120 -4.24 3.61 -14.18
C GLY A 120 -4.19 4.67 -13.09
N ARG A 121 -3.00 5.00 -12.58
CA ARG A 121 -2.79 6.11 -11.64
C ARG A 121 -3.14 7.45 -12.27
N THR A 122 -2.82 7.65 -13.55
CA THR A 122 -3.20 8.83 -14.34
C THR A 122 -4.72 8.91 -14.54
N PHE A 123 -5.38 7.78 -14.85
CA PHE A 123 -6.83 7.70 -14.90
C PHE A 123 -7.48 8.08 -13.55
N VAL A 124 -7.01 7.48 -12.46
CA VAL A 124 -7.50 7.79 -11.10
C VAL A 124 -7.23 9.25 -10.74
N GLN A 125 -6.10 9.82 -11.14
CA GLN A 125 -5.83 11.25 -10.98
C GLN A 125 -6.90 12.09 -11.69
N GLY A 126 -7.26 11.78 -12.94
CA GLY A 126 -8.31 12.51 -13.67
C GLY A 126 -9.66 12.51 -12.96
N LEU A 127 -10.04 11.40 -12.30
CA LEU A 127 -11.25 11.35 -11.47
C LEU A 127 -11.13 12.24 -10.22
N ASN A 128 -9.95 12.27 -9.61
CA ASN A 128 -9.70 13.10 -8.43
C ASN A 128 -9.64 14.59 -8.79
N ASP A 129 -9.07 14.97 -9.93
CA ASP A 129 -8.96 16.35 -10.38
C ASP A 129 -10.35 17.01 -10.46
N GLN A 130 -11.36 16.30 -10.99
CA GLN A 130 -12.74 16.79 -11.00
C GLN A 130 -13.29 17.09 -9.60
N GLN A 131 -12.90 16.30 -8.60
CA GLN A 131 -13.32 16.52 -7.22
C GLN A 131 -12.52 17.66 -6.55
N VAL A 132 -11.24 17.79 -6.88
CA VAL A 132 -10.36 18.87 -6.40
C VAL A 132 -10.81 20.20 -6.98
N ASP A 133 -11.21 20.26 -8.25
CA ASP A 133 -11.75 21.45 -8.91
C ASP A 133 -12.98 22.00 -8.19
N ARG A 134 -13.95 21.12 -7.92
CA ARG A 134 -15.14 21.52 -7.17
C ARG A 134 -14.81 22.06 -5.78
N LYS A 135 -13.82 21.47 -5.10
CA LYS A 135 -13.38 21.93 -3.77
C LYS A 135 -12.62 23.25 -3.87
N TRP A 136 -11.87 23.48 -4.94
CA TRP A 136 -11.22 24.76 -5.19
C TRP A 136 -12.26 25.86 -5.36
N GLU A 137 -13.25 25.66 -6.22
CA GLU A 137 -14.33 26.65 -6.45
C GLU A 137 -15.12 26.92 -5.15
N ALA A 138 -15.41 25.89 -4.36
CA ALA A 138 -16.25 26.02 -3.17
C ALA A 138 -15.49 26.49 -1.91
N VAL A 139 -14.18 26.26 -1.83
CA VAL A 139 -13.38 26.52 -0.63
C VAL A 139 -12.12 27.30 -0.97
N GLY A 140 -11.25 26.77 -1.81
CA GLY A 140 -9.93 27.34 -2.07
C GLY A 140 -10.00 28.79 -2.60
N GLN A 141 -10.78 29.02 -3.65
CA GLN A 141 -10.94 30.34 -4.27
C GLN A 141 -11.65 31.35 -3.34
N PRO A 142 -12.73 31.00 -2.62
CA PRO A 142 -13.29 31.89 -1.61
C PRO A 142 -12.29 32.28 -0.51
N LEU A 143 -11.52 31.31 0.00
CA LEU A 143 -10.51 31.57 1.04
C LEU A 143 -9.36 32.43 0.51
N SER A 144 -8.93 32.22 -0.74
CA SER A 144 -7.86 33.00 -1.35
C SER A 144 -8.19 34.48 -1.52
N GLN A 145 -9.46 34.88 -1.39
CA GLN A 145 -9.93 36.27 -1.50
C GLN A 145 -10.04 36.99 -0.15
N ILE A 146 -9.86 36.28 0.96
CA ILE A 146 -9.98 36.85 2.31
C ILE A 146 -8.70 37.62 2.66
N ILE A 147 -8.82 38.93 2.90
CA ILE A 147 -7.66 39.83 3.13
C ILE A 147 -6.84 39.42 4.35
N TRP A 148 -7.47 39.18 5.50
CA TRP A 148 -6.73 38.80 6.71
C TRP A 148 -6.03 37.44 6.54
N LEU A 149 -6.58 36.55 5.72
CA LEU A 149 -5.99 35.24 5.44
C LEU A 149 -4.82 35.37 4.44
N GLN A 150 -4.88 36.31 3.49
CA GLN A 150 -3.74 36.66 2.65
C GLN A 150 -2.58 37.24 3.47
N ASP A 151 -2.88 38.11 4.44
CA ASP A 151 -1.88 38.62 5.38
C ASP A 151 -1.29 37.50 6.22
N LEU A 152 -2.14 36.63 6.79
CA LEU A 152 -1.68 35.45 7.52
C LEU A 152 -0.80 34.54 6.65
N ASN A 153 -1.16 34.31 5.39
CA ASN A 153 -0.37 33.48 4.48
C ASN A 153 0.99 34.09 4.13
N ARG A 154 1.07 35.42 4.04
CA ARG A 154 2.34 36.12 3.78
C ARG A 154 3.34 35.91 4.92
N ASP A 155 2.84 35.94 6.15
CA ASP A 155 3.65 36.01 7.38
C ASP A 155 3.82 34.61 8.03
N HIS A 156 2.79 33.76 7.91
CA HIS A 156 2.65 32.42 8.50
C HIS A 156 1.93 31.45 7.53
N PRO A 157 2.53 31.11 6.38
CA PRO A 157 1.90 30.27 5.36
C PRO A 157 1.50 28.88 5.89
N GLU A 158 2.23 28.33 6.87
CA GLU A 158 1.91 27.08 7.55
C GLU A 158 0.56 27.12 8.27
N SER A 159 0.21 28.27 8.85
CA SER A 159 -1.06 28.49 9.54
C SER A 159 -2.21 28.67 8.55
N ALA A 160 -1.97 29.37 7.44
CA ALA A 160 -2.94 29.49 6.35
C ALA A 160 -3.24 28.13 5.70
N ALA A 161 -2.22 27.31 5.45
CA ALA A 161 -2.36 25.95 4.93
C ALA A 161 -3.23 25.06 5.82
N ALA A 162 -3.07 25.17 7.15
CA ALA A 162 -3.90 24.45 8.11
C ALA A 162 -5.38 24.85 8.00
N ILE A 163 -5.69 26.15 7.91
CA ILE A 163 -7.06 26.66 7.74
C ILE A 163 -7.67 26.15 6.42
N VAL A 164 -6.93 26.25 5.31
CA VAL A 164 -7.38 25.78 4.00
C VAL A 164 -7.72 24.29 4.06
N ALA A 165 -6.80 23.45 4.54
CA ALA A 165 -6.98 22.01 4.52
C ALA A 165 -8.11 21.53 5.43
N VAL A 166 -8.24 22.05 6.66
CA VAL A 166 -9.34 21.62 7.56
C VAL A 166 -10.69 22.12 7.10
N THR A 167 -10.74 23.28 6.42
CA THR A 167 -11.97 23.77 5.78
C THR A 167 -12.35 22.88 4.60
N SER A 168 -11.39 22.52 3.75
CA SER A 168 -11.60 21.57 2.66
C SER A 168 -12.02 20.18 3.15
N LYS A 169 -11.44 19.71 4.26
CA LYS A 169 -11.83 18.44 4.90
C LYS A 169 -13.27 18.48 5.41
N LEU A 170 -13.66 19.56 6.10
CA LEU A 170 -15.03 19.71 6.57
C LEU A 170 -16.01 19.74 5.40
N TYR A 171 -15.71 20.48 4.34
CA TYR A 171 -16.52 20.49 3.12
C TYR A 171 -16.61 19.11 2.47
N ASN A 172 -15.51 18.33 2.44
CA ASN A 172 -15.50 16.96 1.92
C ASN A 172 -16.46 16.04 2.69
N GLN A 173 -16.49 16.16 4.02
CA GLN A 173 -17.35 15.33 4.87
C GLN A 173 -18.80 15.83 4.94
N ASN A 174 -19.01 17.14 4.85
CA ASN A 174 -20.31 17.77 4.90
C ASN A 174 -20.27 19.15 4.22
N GLN A 175 -20.74 19.21 2.97
CA GLN A 175 -20.67 20.42 2.14
C GLN A 175 -21.37 21.63 2.78
N ALA A 176 -22.54 21.45 3.40
CA ALA A 176 -23.28 22.54 4.03
C ALA A 176 -22.51 23.15 5.21
N ARG A 177 -21.85 22.31 6.02
CA ARG A 177 -21.02 22.78 7.14
C ARG A 177 -19.71 23.38 6.70
N GLY A 178 -19.10 22.85 5.64
CA GLY A 178 -17.93 23.46 4.99
C GLY A 178 -18.26 24.86 4.46
N ALA A 179 -19.39 25.02 3.75
CA ALA A 179 -19.85 26.31 3.26
C ALA A 179 -20.10 27.31 4.40
N LEU A 180 -20.70 26.85 5.51
CA LEU A 180 -20.90 27.68 6.71
C LEU A 180 -19.56 28.16 7.31
N LEU A 181 -18.53 27.32 7.32
CA LEU A 181 -17.20 27.72 7.79
C LEU A 181 -16.57 28.75 6.85
N VAL A 182 -16.67 28.56 5.53
CA VAL A 182 -16.20 29.55 4.54
C VAL A 182 -16.87 30.90 4.77
N GLU A 183 -18.19 30.93 4.94
CA GLU A 183 -18.94 32.16 5.25
C GLU A 183 -18.47 32.80 6.57
N SER A 184 -18.28 31.99 7.61
CA SER A 184 -17.79 32.47 8.92
C SER A 184 -16.40 33.09 8.83
N LEU A 185 -15.51 32.51 8.02
CA LEU A 185 -14.16 33.05 7.78
C LEU A 185 -14.19 34.35 6.99
N GLN A 186 -15.09 34.47 6.00
CA GLN A 186 -15.28 35.68 5.19
C GLN A 186 -15.83 36.85 6.01
N GLN A 187 -16.65 36.58 7.03
CA GLN A 187 -17.25 37.58 7.92
C GLN A 187 -16.36 37.94 9.12
N SER A 188 -15.22 37.25 9.30
CA SER A 188 -14.30 37.48 10.40
C SER A 188 -13.26 38.54 10.05
N ASP A 189 -12.80 39.29 11.06
CA ASP A 189 -11.63 40.18 10.96
C ASP A 189 -10.30 39.43 11.19
N GLY A 190 -10.34 38.13 11.46
CA GLY A 190 -9.18 37.27 11.68
C GLY A 190 -9.49 36.04 12.53
N MET A 191 -8.99 34.87 12.12
CA MET A 191 -9.03 33.64 12.93
C MET A 191 -7.69 32.90 12.88
N THR A 192 -7.23 32.40 14.03
CA THR A 192 -6.08 31.50 14.07
C THR A 192 -6.48 30.09 13.64
N ALA A 193 -5.50 29.28 13.21
CA ALA A 193 -5.74 27.87 12.90
C ALA A 193 -6.37 27.09 14.07
N ASP A 194 -5.97 27.39 15.31
CA ASP A 194 -6.57 26.82 16.51
C ASP A 194 -8.02 27.27 16.72
N ALA A 195 -8.34 28.55 16.46
CA ALA A 195 -9.72 29.04 16.54
C ALA A 195 -10.62 28.34 15.50
N VAL A 196 -10.11 28.10 14.28
CA VAL A 196 -10.82 27.33 13.26
C VAL A 196 -10.99 25.87 13.69
N ARG A 197 -9.93 25.25 14.23
CA ARG A 197 -10.00 23.88 14.77
C ARG A 197 -11.08 23.77 15.86
N GLU A 198 -11.12 24.70 16.81
CA GLU A 198 -12.13 24.76 17.86
C GLU A 198 -13.53 25.03 17.31
N TRP A 199 -13.66 25.90 16.31
CA TRP A 199 -14.94 26.13 15.62
C TRP A 199 -15.49 24.83 15.06
N ILE A 200 -14.67 24.05 14.34
CA ILE A 200 -15.08 22.75 13.77
C ILE A 200 -15.50 21.79 14.88
N GLY A 201 -14.74 21.72 15.98
CA GLY A 201 -15.01 20.82 17.10
C GLY A 201 -16.25 21.19 17.93
N ASN A 202 -16.78 22.40 17.75
CA ASN A 202 -17.91 22.91 18.51
C ASN A 202 -19.07 23.27 17.58
N GLN A 203 -19.04 24.47 16.99
CA GLN A 203 -20.12 25.00 16.14
C GLN A 203 -20.29 24.15 14.87
N GLY A 204 -19.17 23.77 14.24
CA GLY A 204 -19.14 23.01 12.99
C GLY A 204 -19.77 21.62 13.10
N ILE A 205 -19.93 21.05 14.29
CA ILE A 205 -20.56 19.74 14.52
C ILE A 205 -21.85 19.80 15.34
N ASN A 206 -22.36 21.00 15.63
CA ASN A 206 -23.58 21.17 16.42
C ASN A 206 -24.77 20.50 15.73
N GLY A 207 -25.61 19.80 16.51
CA GLY A 207 -26.79 19.08 16.03
C GLY A 207 -26.52 17.75 15.33
N LEU A 208 -25.26 17.31 15.22
CA LEU A 208 -24.93 15.99 14.65
C LEU A 208 -25.02 14.87 15.70
N ASN A 209 -25.32 13.66 15.23
CA ASN A 209 -25.24 12.47 16.06
C ASN A 209 -23.78 12.17 16.49
N PRO A 210 -23.55 11.41 17.58
CA PRO A 210 -22.21 11.16 18.11
C PRO A 210 -21.21 10.55 17.12
N ALA A 211 -21.65 9.64 16.24
CA ALA A 211 -20.78 8.99 15.26
C ALA A 211 -20.29 9.99 14.20
N ALA A 212 -21.18 10.83 13.67
CA ALA A 212 -20.82 11.88 12.71
C ALA A 212 -19.89 12.94 13.33
N ARG A 213 -20.12 13.29 14.61
CA ARG A 213 -19.23 14.19 15.37
C ARG A 213 -17.81 13.62 15.48
N ALA A 214 -17.70 12.36 15.89
CA ALA A 214 -16.41 11.68 16.02
C ALA A 214 -15.67 11.56 14.68
N ALA A 215 -16.38 11.23 13.60
CA ALA A 215 -15.82 11.13 12.26
C ALA A 215 -15.26 12.48 11.74
N ILE A 216 -15.97 13.59 11.99
CA ILE A 216 -15.50 14.92 11.61
C ILE A 216 -14.26 15.34 12.41
N VAL A 217 -14.29 15.16 13.73
CA VAL A 217 -13.16 15.51 14.61
C VAL A 217 -11.92 14.68 14.26
N SER A 218 -12.08 13.36 14.10
CA SER A 218 -10.98 12.46 13.71
C SER A 218 -10.40 12.83 12.34
N GLY A 219 -11.27 13.10 11.36
CA GLY A 219 -10.84 13.52 10.02
C GLY A 219 -10.09 14.86 10.02
N ARG A 220 -10.57 15.85 10.79
CA ARG A 220 -9.86 17.12 11.00
C ARG A 220 -8.47 16.89 11.59
N ASP A 221 -8.35 16.09 12.65
CA ASP A 221 -7.08 15.88 13.34
C ASP A 221 -6.08 15.09 12.48
N ALA A 222 -6.57 14.15 11.65
CA ALA A 222 -5.76 13.46 10.64
C ALA A 222 -5.26 14.43 9.56
N THR A 223 -6.13 15.32 9.08
CA THR A 223 -5.78 16.36 8.10
C THR A 223 -4.71 17.30 8.66
N LEU A 224 -4.82 17.72 9.93
CA LEU A 224 -3.81 18.57 10.58
C LEU A 224 -2.44 17.90 10.66
N ARG A 225 -2.37 16.58 10.91
CA ARG A 225 -1.10 15.84 10.86
C ARG A 225 -0.53 15.83 9.43
N GLY A 226 -1.37 15.60 8.44
CA GLY A 226 -0.98 15.64 7.02
C GLY A 226 -0.44 17.02 6.61
N VAL A 227 -1.14 18.10 6.98
CA VAL A 227 -0.67 19.47 6.73
C VAL A 227 0.65 19.75 7.44
N GLY A 228 0.83 19.27 8.69
CA GLY A 228 2.09 19.43 9.40
C GLY A 228 3.28 18.89 8.61
N LEU A 229 3.14 17.69 8.04
CA LEU A 229 4.17 17.10 7.19
C LEU A 229 4.34 17.86 5.87
N VAL A 230 3.25 18.24 5.19
CA VAL A 230 3.34 19.06 3.97
C VAL A 230 4.08 20.37 4.24
N ASN A 231 3.73 21.09 5.31
CA ASN A 231 4.40 22.33 5.68
C ASN A 231 5.90 22.11 5.94
N ALA A 232 6.30 21.01 6.59
CA ALA A 232 7.71 20.68 6.79
C ALA A 232 8.43 20.43 5.46
N LEU A 233 7.79 19.74 4.51
CA LEU A 233 8.34 19.50 3.18
C LEU A 233 8.43 20.79 2.35
N GLU A 234 7.43 21.67 2.39
CA GLU A 234 7.39 22.92 1.63
C GLU A 234 8.36 24.00 2.15
N LEU A 235 8.46 24.14 3.47
CA LEU A 235 9.22 25.21 4.13
C LEU A 235 10.63 24.80 4.54
N GLY A 236 10.90 23.49 4.64
CA GLY A 236 12.20 22.97 5.01
C GLY A 236 13.27 23.26 3.96
N GLN A 237 14.53 23.20 4.40
CA GLN A 237 15.73 23.43 3.57
C GLN A 237 16.66 22.20 3.56
N GLY A 238 16.20 21.08 4.10
CA GLY A 238 16.95 19.84 4.11
C GLY A 238 16.78 19.02 2.83
N GLN A 239 17.48 17.90 2.76
CA GLN A 239 17.54 17.05 1.58
C GLN A 239 16.16 16.51 1.18
N GLY A 240 15.30 16.19 2.17
CA GLY A 240 13.95 15.71 1.91
C GLY A 240 13.04 16.80 1.33
N SER A 241 13.16 18.04 1.82
CA SER A 241 12.40 19.19 1.31
C SER A 241 12.85 19.61 -0.08
N GLU A 242 14.16 19.61 -0.37
CA GLU A 242 14.70 19.88 -1.71
C GLU A 242 14.19 18.85 -2.73
N GLU A 243 14.24 17.56 -2.36
CA GLU A 243 13.74 16.48 -3.21
C GLU A 243 12.22 16.61 -3.45
N TRP A 244 11.45 16.97 -2.41
CA TRP A 244 10.01 17.25 -2.53
C TRP A 244 9.72 18.40 -3.50
N GLN A 245 10.41 19.54 -3.34
CA GLN A 245 10.22 20.70 -4.22
C GLN A 245 10.54 20.34 -5.68
N SER A 246 11.62 19.61 -5.93
CA SER A 246 11.96 19.12 -7.27
C SER A 246 10.87 18.20 -7.84
N LYS A 247 10.45 17.17 -7.09
CA LYS A 247 9.53 16.14 -7.60
C LYS A 247 8.07 16.54 -7.63
N VAL A 248 7.66 17.54 -6.85
CA VAL A 248 6.26 17.94 -6.70
C VAL A 248 6.01 19.34 -7.25
N ARG A 249 6.85 20.32 -6.92
CA ARG A 249 6.66 21.72 -7.32
C ARG A 249 7.21 21.98 -8.72
N GLU A 250 8.48 21.69 -8.94
CA GLU A 250 9.12 21.93 -10.24
C GLU A 250 8.59 21.00 -11.34
N ALA A 251 8.31 19.75 -10.98
CA ALA A 251 7.70 18.77 -11.89
C ALA A 251 6.16 18.87 -12.00
N ASP A 252 5.55 19.84 -11.30
CA ASP A 252 4.10 20.11 -11.28
C ASP A 252 3.24 18.86 -11.00
N ASN A 253 3.65 18.02 -10.05
CA ASN A 253 3.07 16.71 -9.78
C ASN A 253 2.40 16.65 -8.39
N PRO A 254 1.37 17.48 -8.11
CA PRO A 254 0.76 17.59 -6.79
C PRO A 254 0.09 16.30 -6.31
N ALA A 255 -0.32 15.45 -7.25
CA ALA A 255 -0.95 14.16 -6.98
C ALA A 255 0.06 13.02 -6.77
N LEU A 256 1.36 13.22 -7.02
CA LEU A 256 2.40 12.17 -7.04
C LEU A 256 2.11 11.01 -7.98
N ALA A 257 1.25 11.19 -9.00
CA ALA A 257 0.76 10.07 -9.81
C ALA A 257 1.63 9.83 -11.05
N ARG A 258 2.16 10.89 -11.67
CA ARG A 258 2.95 10.76 -12.90
C ARG A 258 4.32 10.14 -12.62
N GLY A 259 4.61 9.01 -13.27
CA GLY A 259 5.88 8.29 -13.15
C GLY A 259 6.11 7.61 -11.80
N PHE A 260 5.06 7.39 -11.01
CA PHE A 260 5.14 6.87 -9.65
C PHE A 260 5.89 5.54 -9.56
N ASN A 261 5.62 4.61 -10.47
CA ASN A 261 6.18 3.26 -10.36
C ASN A 261 7.69 3.20 -10.60
N ASN A 262 8.28 4.25 -11.18
CA ASN A 262 9.71 4.31 -11.52
C ASN A 262 10.47 5.36 -10.69
N GLU A 263 9.82 6.02 -9.73
CA GLU A 263 10.40 7.13 -8.98
C GLU A 263 10.31 6.88 -7.46
N PRO A 264 11.40 6.38 -6.84
CA PRO A 264 11.42 6.08 -5.40
C PRO A 264 11.13 7.29 -4.51
N SER A 265 11.44 8.51 -4.95
CA SER A 265 11.07 9.72 -4.21
C SER A 265 9.55 9.90 -4.12
N LEU A 266 8.80 9.66 -5.20
CA LEU A 266 7.34 9.75 -5.18
C LEU A 266 6.73 8.66 -4.29
N GLN A 267 7.31 7.46 -4.31
CA GLN A 267 6.92 6.33 -3.47
C GLN A 267 7.15 6.60 -1.98
N LEU A 268 8.31 7.18 -1.65
CA LEU A 268 8.64 7.66 -0.32
C LEU A 268 7.59 8.66 0.17
N PHE A 269 7.35 9.72 -0.62
CA PHE A 269 6.42 10.78 -0.23
C PHE A 269 4.97 10.29 -0.11
N ASP A 270 4.51 9.40 -1.00
CA ASP A 270 3.18 8.79 -0.88
C ASP A 270 3.03 8.04 0.45
N ALA A 271 4.02 7.19 0.81
CA ALA A 271 4.00 6.47 2.07
C ALA A 271 4.05 7.40 3.29
N MET A 272 4.94 8.41 3.28
CA MET A 272 5.04 9.41 4.34
C MET A 272 3.74 10.18 4.52
N LEU A 273 3.05 10.57 3.44
CA LEU A 273 1.79 11.31 3.52
C LEU A 273 0.60 10.43 3.93
N ARG A 274 0.69 9.12 3.76
CA ARG A 274 -0.29 8.15 4.26
C ARG A 274 -0.13 7.81 5.74
N ASP A 275 1.08 8.01 6.29
CA ASP A 275 1.37 7.97 7.72
C ASP A 275 2.23 9.18 8.12
N PRO A 276 1.62 10.38 8.25
CA PRO A 276 2.36 11.62 8.46
C PRO A 276 3.12 11.68 9.79
N VAL A 277 2.77 10.84 10.76
CA VAL A 277 3.50 10.77 12.05
C VAL A 277 4.87 10.15 11.84
N ASN A 278 4.91 8.98 11.19
CA ASN A 278 6.18 8.37 10.84
C ASN A 278 6.87 9.13 9.69
N GLY A 279 6.11 9.70 8.76
CA GLY A 279 6.63 10.54 7.69
C GLY A 279 7.43 11.74 8.22
N SER A 280 6.91 12.47 9.21
CA SER A 280 7.65 13.59 9.83
C SER A 280 8.96 13.11 10.45
N ARG A 281 8.95 11.98 11.17
CA ARG A 281 10.16 11.40 11.76
C ARG A 281 11.17 10.94 10.70
N ILE A 282 10.70 10.46 9.55
CA ILE A 282 11.57 10.09 8.43
C ILE A 282 12.19 11.33 7.82
N LEU A 283 11.43 12.40 7.62
CA LEU A 283 11.96 13.68 7.14
C LEU A 283 13.06 14.22 8.05
N ASP A 284 12.82 14.23 9.38
CA ASP A 284 13.83 14.63 10.37
C ASP A 284 15.12 13.79 10.24
N ARG A 285 15.00 12.49 9.98
CA ARG A 285 16.14 11.58 9.78
C ARG A 285 16.91 11.88 8.49
N MET A 286 16.19 12.21 7.41
CA MET A 286 16.80 12.57 6.13
C MET A 286 17.59 13.88 6.25
N ASP A 287 17.06 14.84 6.98
CA ASP A 287 17.63 16.19 7.06
C ASP A 287 18.73 16.31 8.12
N GLU A 288 18.60 15.63 9.27
CA GLU A 288 19.55 15.74 10.39
C GLU A 288 20.54 14.56 10.48
N ARG A 289 20.35 13.47 9.74
CA ARG A 289 21.16 12.23 9.77
C ARG A 289 21.43 11.68 11.17
N THR A 290 20.40 11.65 12.00
CA THR A 290 20.49 11.19 13.39
C THR A 290 20.19 9.70 13.50
N SER A 291 20.78 9.02 14.50
CA SER A 291 20.47 7.60 14.83
C SER A 291 19.24 7.47 15.74
N GLY A 292 18.51 6.34 15.66
CA GLY A 292 17.44 6.03 16.62
C GLY A 292 16.61 4.78 16.32
N PRO A 293 15.32 4.71 16.71
CA PRO A 293 14.53 3.50 16.51
C PRO A 293 14.25 3.26 15.01
N ILE A 294 14.09 1.99 14.65
CA ILE A 294 13.68 1.60 13.30
C ILE A 294 12.29 2.18 13.02
N LEU A 295 12.15 2.82 11.86
CA LEU A 295 10.87 3.30 11.35
C LEU A 295 10.49 2.43 10.15
N THR A 296 9.21 2.02 10.08
CA THR A 296 8.66 1.29 8.94
C THR A 296 7.28 1.82 8.61
N ILE A 297 7.05 2.14 7.35
CA ILE A 297 5.72 2.42 6.79
C ILE A 297 5.39 1.33 5.77
N THR A 298 4.22 0.73 5.90
CA THR A 298 3.76 -0.34 5.00
C THR A 298 2.23 -0.35 4.93
N GLY A 299 1.68 -0.85 3.82
CA GLY A 299 0.24 -1.04 3.67
C GLY A 299 -0.39 -1.88 4.79
N ARG A 300 -1.59 -1.47 5.24
CA ARG A 300 -2.30 -2.08 6.37
C ARG A 300 -2.86 -3.48 6.06
N ASN A 301 -3.08 -3.76 4.77
CA ASN A 301 -3.61 -5.01 4.25
C ASN A 301 -2.93 -5.34 2.91
N GLU A 302 -3.24 -6.50 2.35
CA GLU A 302 -2.65 -7.03 1.11
C GLU A 302 -2.80 -6.07 -0.07
N LEU A 303 -4.01 -5.65 -0.41
CA LEU A 303 -4.26 -4.67 -1.48
C LEU A 303 -3.46 -3.37 -1.31
N ALA A 304 -3.29 -2.90 -0.07
CA ALA A 304 -2.50 -1.71 0.21
C ALA A 304 -0.99 -1.96 0.06
N ARG A 305 -0.49 -3.17 0.35
CA ARG A 305 0.92 -3.53 0.16
C ARG A 305 1.29 -3.72 -1.31
N GLU A 306 0.31 -4.04 -2.15
CA GLU A 306 0.50 -4.11 -3.60
C GLU A 306 0.64 -2.73 -4.26
N GLU A 307 0.24 -1.64 -3.59
CA GLU A 307 0.32 -0.28 -4.15
C GLU A 307 1.23 0.69 -3.38
N ILE A 308 1.44 0.48 -2.07
CA ILE A 308 2.26 1.32 -1.19
C ILE A 308 3.63 0.66 -1.05
N SER A 309 4.67 1.38 -1.44
CA SER A 309 6.04 0.93 -1.23
C SER A 309 6.37 0.87 0.26
N GLN A 310 7.08 -0.16 0.68
CA GLN A 310 7.56 -0.25 2.06
C GLN A 310 8.70 0.75 2.24
N VAL A 311 8.53 1.68 3.18
CA VAL A 311 9.60 2.62 3.55
C VAL A 311 10.18 2.17 4.88
N ARG A 312 11.51 2.10 4.95
CA ARG A 312 12.22 1.72 6.17
C ARG A 312 13.38 2.68 6.43
N VAL A 313 13.51 3.11 7.67
CA VAL A 313 14.72 3.77 8.19
C VAL A 313 15.30 2.87 9.28
N ASP A 314 16.56 2.47 9.14
CA ASP A 314 17.23 1.65 10.14
C ASP A 314 17.72 2.48 11.34
N ARG A 315 18.46 1.83 12.26
CA ARG A 315 18.94 2.51 13.47
C ARG A 315 20.03 3.56 13.20
N GLU A 316 20.76 3.39 12.11
CA GLU A 316 21.88 4.24 11.69
C GLU A 316 21.39 5.42 10.85
N GLY A 317 20.11 5.42 10.45
CA GLY A 317 19.48 6.46 9.65
C GLY A 317 19.48 6.14 8.15
N SER A 318 19.85 4.92 7.75
CA SER A 318 19.78 4.48 6.36
C SER A 318 18.32 4.31 5.94
N LEU A 319 17.93 5.06 4.91
CA LEU A 319 16.58 5.06 4.35
C LEU A 319 16.54 4.16 3.11
N SER A 320 15.58 3.23 3.09
CA SER A 320 15.28 2.39 1.94
C SER A 320 13.80 2.39 1.59
N VAL A 321 13.50 2.35 0.29
CA VAL A 321 12.16 2.16 -0.28
C VAL A 321 12.17 0.84 -1.03
N THR A 322 11.30 -0.09 -0.63
CA THR A 322 11.05 -1.32 -1.35
C THR A 322 9.74 -1.17 -2.12
N ASN A 323 9.83 -1.14 -3.45
CA ASN A 323 8.64 -1.01 -4.29
C ASN A 323 7.79 -2.31 -4.26
N PRO A 324 6.54 -2.30 -4.77
CA PRO A 324 5.69 -3.48 -4.74
C PRO A 324 6.22 -4.70 -5.52
N SER A 325 7.16 -4.51 -6.47
CA SER A 325 7.81 -5.63 -7.16
C SER A 325 8.99 -6.22 -6.36
N GLY A 326 9.34 -5.63 -5.22
CA GLY A 326 10.40 -6.11 -4.32
C GLY A 326 11.78 -5.52 -4.60
N GLU A 327 11.91 -4.59 -5.55
CA GLU A 327 13.17 -3.86 -5.76
C GLU A 327 13.40 -2.87 -4.62
N ILE A 328 14.63 -2.86 -4.12
CA ILE A 328 15.06 -2.04 -2.99
C ILE A 328 15.90 -0.87 -3.50
N HIS A 329 15.43 0.33 -3.22
CA HIS A 329 16.13 1.58 -3.45
C HIS A 329 16.64 2.13 -2.13
N THR A 330 17.92 2.51 -2.07
CA THR A 330 18.54 3.10 -0.88
C THR A 330 18.88 4.57 -1.13
N TRP A 331 18.56 5.43 -0.17
CA TRP A 331 18.84 6.85 -0.26
C TRP A 331 20.29 7.16 0.13
N GLU A 332 21.05 7.74 -0.79
CA GLU A 332 22.46 8.11 -0.57
C GLU A 332 22.64 9.60 -0.19
N GLY A 333 21.55 10.30 0.09
CA GLY A 333 21.56 11.72 0.46
C GLY A 333 21.38 12.70 -0.70
N ARG A 334 21.48 12.25 -1.95
CA ARG A 334 21.25 13.09 -3.15
C ARG A 334 20.68 12.33 -4.34
N ALA A 335 20.59 11.02 -4.20
CA ALA A 335 20.21 10.09 -5.25
C ALA A 335 19.81 8.76 -4.62
N TRP A 336 19.05 7.99 -5.38
CA TRP A 336 18.72 6.61 -5.05
C TRP A 336 19.70 5.67 -5.73
N SER A 337 20.22 4.69 -4.98
CA SER A 337 20.87 3.51 -5.56
C SER A 337 19.92 2.32 -5.52
N SER A 338 19.95 1.49 -6.56
CA SER A 338 19.21 0.22 -6.61
C SER A 338 20.16 -0.93 -6.34
N ALA A 339 19.73 -1.90 -5.53
CA ALA A 339 20.48 -3.11 -5.22
C ALA A 339 20.33 -4.21 -6.29
N LEU A 340 19.51 -4.01 -7.32
CA LEU A 340 19.37 -4.89 -8.48
C LEU A 340 20.10 -4.28 -9.68
N GLU A 341 21.07 -5.01 -10.26
CA GLU A 341 21.59 -4.65 -11.59
C GLU A 341 20.45 -4.82 -12.62
N PRO A 342 20.25 -3.87 -13.56
CA PRO A 342 19.25 -3.99 -14.61
C PRO A 342 19.68 -5.09 -15.60
N THR A 343 19.29 -6.33 -15.34
CA THR A 343 19.45 -7.44 -16.28
C THR A 343 18.17 -7.63 -17.09
N ASP A 344 17.89 -6.73 -18.05
CA ASP A 344 17.42 -7.04 -19.42
C ASP A 344 17.12 -5.74 -20.22
N PRO A 345 17.51 -5.60 -21.51
CA PRO A 345 17.25 -4.40 -22.30
C PRO A 345 15.80 -4.19 -22.79
N HIS A 346 14.82 -4.93 -22.27
CA HIS A 346 13.41 -4.78 -22.66
C HIS A 346 12.65 -3.70 -21.86
N TYR A 347 13.31 -3.04 -20.91
CA TYR A 347 12.73 -1.98 -20.10
C TYR A 347 12.77 -0.64 -20.83
N HIS A 348 11.72 -0.28 -21.58
CA HIS A 348 11.17 1.08 -21.70
C HIS A 348 9.86 1.08 -22.52
N GLN A 349 8.91 1.93 -22.07
CA GLN A 349 7.57 2.23 -22.60
C GLN A 349 6.43 1.28 -22.21
N GLY A 350 5.70 1.66 -21.15
CA GLY A 350 4.26 1.38 -21.01
C GLY A 350 3.81 -0.07 -20.77
N ALA A 351 4.72 -1.04 -20.78
CA ALA A 351 4.41 -2.44 -20.49
C ALA A 351 5.29 -2.94 -19.34
N HIS A 352 4.70 -3.13 -18.16
CA HIS A 352 5.30 -4.01 -17.16
C HIS A 352 5.07 -5.47 -17.59
N PRO A 353 6.04 -6.38 -17.41
CA PRO A 353 5.96 -7.79 -17.82
C PRO A 353 5.09 -8.64 -16.87
N PHE A 354 4.18 -8.00 -16.15
CA PHE A 354 3.14 -8.65 -15.39
C PHE A 354 1.83 -8.36 -16.17
N GLY A 355 1.35 -9.29 -16.98
CA GLY A 355 0.21 -10.09 -16.54
C GLY A 355 0.18 -10.42 -15.06
N PRO A 356 -1.03 -10.65 -14.50
CA PRO A 356 -1.21 -10.84 -13.06
C PRO A 356 -0.05 -11.68 -12.58
N PRO A 357 0.77 -11.19 -11.62
CA PRO A 357 2.02 -11.85 -11.26
C PRO A 357 1.66 -13.30 -11.15
N ALA A 358 2.29 -14.15 -11.98
CA ALA A 358 1.95 -15.57 -12.00
C ALA A 358 1.90 -15.95 -10.52
N PRO A 359 0.72 -16.37 -10.01
CA PRO A 359 0.49 -16.47 -8.56
C PRO A 359 1.69 -17.21 -8.02
N PHE A 360 2.38 -16.64 -7.01
CA PHE A 360 3.64 -17.16 -6.48
C PHE A 360 3.53 -18.67 -6.39
N ALA A 361 4.02 -19.35 -7.43
CA ALA A 361 3.58 -20.71 -7.64
C ALA A 361 4.28 -21.48 -6.54
N ILE A 362 3.51 -22.14 -5.68
CA ILE A 362 4.06 -22.85 -4.54
C ILE A 362 5.08 -23.91 -5.00
N ASP A 363 4.99 -24.38 -6.23
CA ASP A 363 5.94 -25.28 -6.90
C ASP A 363 7.05 -24.55 -7.70
N SER A 364 7.21 -23.24 -7.52
CA SER A 364 8.24 -22.46 -8.19
C SER A 364 9.64 -23.01 -7.90
N PRO A 365 10.50 -23.18 -8.93
CA PRO A 365 11.86 -23.67 -8.75
C PRO A 365 12.75 -22.70 -7.96
N ALA A 366 12.30 -21.46 -7.72
CA ALA A 366 12.99 -20.48 -6.88
C ALA A 366 12.77 -20.70 -5.37
N LEU A 367 11.78 -21.53 -5.00
CA LEU A 367 11.52 -21.89 -3.60
C LEU A 367 12.29 -23.15 -3.19
N PRO A 368 12.52 -23.37 -1.88
CA PRO A 368 13.02 -24.64 -1.40
C PRO A 368 12.19 -25.82 -1.94
N GLN A 369 12.84 -26.86 -2.46
CA GLN A 369 12.21 -27.99 -3.15
C GLN A 369 11.07 -28.66 -2.36
N ILE A 370 11.11 -28.54 -1.03
CA ILE A 370 10.10 -29.09 -0.12
C ILE A 370 8.70 -28.50 -0.34
N PHE A 371 8.58 -27.27 -0.86
CA PHE A 371 7.28 -26.70 -1.21
C PHE A 371 6.63 -27.47 -2.38
N GLY A 372 7.36 -27.69 -3.47
CA GLY A 372 6.88 -28.49 -4.60
C GLY A 372 6.55 -29.94 -4.21
N GLN A 373 7.34 -30.55 -3.32
CA GLN A 373 7.05 -31.89 -2.77
C GLN A 373 5.74 -31.91 -1.98
N CYS A 374 5.50 -30.91 -1.13
CA CYS A 374 4.24 -30.82 -0.40
C CYS A 374 3.03 -30.63 -1.33
N VAL A 375 3.17 -29.85 -2.41
CA VAL A 375 2.11 -29.69 -3.43
C VAL A 375 1.77 -31.04 -4.06
N GLU A 376 2.79 -31.74 -4.57
CA GLU A 376 2.62 -33.04 -5.20
C GLU A 376 1.87 -34.02 -4.29
N HIS A 377 2.31 -34.12 -3.03
CA HIS A 377 1.74 -35.07 -2.07
C HIS A 377 0.36 -34.66 -1.55
N VAL A 378 0.08 -33.36 -1.33
CA VAL A 378 -1.26 -32.88 -0.96
C VAL A 378 -2.25 -33.08 -2.11
N HIS A 379 -1.84 -32.78 -3.35
CA HIS A 379 -2.68 -33.01 -4.53
C HIS A 379 -2.96 -34.49 -4.76
N ALA A 380 -1.97 -35.37 -4.52
CA ALA A 380 -2.17 -36.82 -4.57
C ALA A 380 -3.13 -37.30 -3.48
N LEU A 381 -3.03 -36.74 -2.27
CA LEU A 381 -3.93 -37.00 -1.17
C LEU A 381 -5.38 -36.59 -1.51
N ASP A 382 -5.59 -35.39 -2.07
CA ASP A 382 -6.91 -34.93 -2.49
C ASP A 382 -7.55 -35.86 -3.54
N ARG A 383 -6.78 -36.25 -4.55
CA ARG A 383 -7.24 -37.22 -5.56
C ARG A 383 -7.61 -38.56 -4.94
N SER A 384 -6.86 -39.03 -3.94
CA SER A 384 -7.18 -40.27 -3.22
C SER A 384 -8.50 -40.20 -2.44
N MET A 385 -8.93 -38.99 -2.07
CA MET A 385 -10.21 -38.72 -1.40
C MET A 385 -11.34 -38.38 -2.38
N GLY A 386 -11.09 -38.42 -3.70
CA GLY A 386 -12.07 -38.06 -4.73
C GLY A 386 -12.30 -36.56 -4.90
N ARG A 387 -11.38 -35.72 -4.42
CA ARG A 387 -11.40 -34.26 -4.59
C ARG A 387 -10.41 -33.83 -5.66
N LEU A 388 -10.75 -32.80 -6.44
CA LEU A 388 -9.78 -32.10 -7.28
C LEU A 388 -8.98 -31.11 -6.40
N PRO A 389 -7.67 -30.93 -6.65
CA PRO A 389 -6.90 -29.87 -5.99
C PRO A 389 -7.51 -28.49 -6.24
N ASP A 390 -7.50 -27.65 -5.21
CA ASP A 390 -8.05 -26.29 -5.19
C ASP A 390 -7.15 -25.35 -4.36
N ASP A 391 -7.52 -24.07 -4.24
CA ASP A 391 -6.73 -23.09 -3.48
C ASP A 391 -6.48 -23.50 -2.01
N ARG A 392 -7.37 -24.32 -1.42
CA ARG A 392 -7.19 -24.84 -0.06
C ARG A 392 -6.13 -25.93 -0.01
N SER A 393 -5.97 -26.71 -1.08
CA SER A 393 -4.86 -27.65 -1.27
C SER A 393 -3.53 -26.90 -1.24
N ASP A 394 -3.43 -25.79 -1.96
CA ASP A 394 -2.19 -25.03 -2.10
C ASP A 394 -1.81 -24.33 -0.78
N ARG A 395 -2.80 -23.76 -0.07
CA ARG A 395 -2.61 -23.24 1.31
C ARG A 395 -2.11 -24.32 2.27
N ALA A 396 -2.74 -25.50 2.22
CA ALA A 396 -2.34 -26.61 3.07
C ALA A 396 -0.92 -27.11 2.76
N ALA A 397 -0.55 -27.18 1.48
CA ALA A 397 0.79 -27.53 1.05
C ALA A 397 1.83 -26.50 1.51
N ALA A 398 1.53 -25.19 1.41
CA ALA A 398 2.46 -24.13 1.80
C ALA A 398 2.72 -24.15 3.31
N CYS A 399 1.65 -24.24 4.10
CA CYS A 399 1.70 -24.27 5.54
C CYS A 399 2.46 -25.52 6.03
N LEU A 400 2.20 -26.67 5.42
CA LEU A 400 2.85 -27.92 5.78
C LEU A 400 4.34 -27.95 5.39
N ALA A 401 4.72 -27.40 4.23
CA ALA A 401 6.12 -27.27 3.82
C ALA A 401 6.92 -26.38 4.79
N THR A 402 6.31 -25.28 5.22
CA THR A 402 6.90 -24.35 6.20
C THR A 402 7.13 -25.02 7.54
N GLU A 403 6.13 -25.75 8.03
CA GLU A 403 6.24 -26.50 9.29
C GLU A 403 7.27 -27.63 9.18
N ALA A 404 7.36 -28.31 8.03
CA ALA A 404 8.38 -29.32 7.76
C ALA A 404 9.80 -28.74 7.88
N MET A 405 10.05 -27.59 7.26
CA MET A 405 11.35 -26.90 7.36
C MET A 405 11.66 -26.45 8.79
N ALA A 406 10.67 -25.92 9.51
CA ALA A 406 10.83 -25.50 10.91
C ALA A 406 11.23 -26.67 11.83
N ASN A 407 10.74 -27.88 11.52
CA ASN A 407 11.06 -29.11 12.24
C ASN A 407 12.30 -29.85 11.67
N GLY A 408 13.05 -29.20 10.78
CA GLY A 408 14.31 -29.71 10.26
C GLY A 408 14.18 -30.81 9.21
N LEU A 409 13.01 -31.00 8.60
CA LEU A 409 12.87 -31.86 7.43
C LEU A 409 13.57 -31.20 6.24
N THR A 410 14.31 -32.00 5.48
CA THR A 410 15.02 -31.55 4.27
C THR A 410 14.27 -31.94 2.99
N ARG A 411 13.29 -32.84 3.10
CA ARG A 411 12.35 -33.24 2.05
C ARG A 411 11.07 -33.82 2.65
N VAL A 412 10.02 -33.93 1.86
CA VAL A 412 8.79 -34.64 2.22
C VAL A 412 8.59 -35.79 1.25
N ASP A 413 8.47 -37.01 1.79
CA ASP A 413 8.25 -38.24 1.02
C ASP A 413 6.76 -38.65 1.04
N HIS A 414 6.00 -38.23 2.07
CA HIS A 414 4.56 -38.50 2.19
C HIS A 414 3.80 -37.37 2.91
N VAL A 415 2.55 -37.15 2.51
CA VAL A 415 1.57 -36.35 3.26
C VAL A 415 0.38 -37.22 3.65
N ILE A 416 0.04 -37.26 4.94
CA ILE A 416 -1.02 -38.11 5.48
C ILE A 416 -1.91 -37.34 6.46
N LEU A 417 -3.18 -37.73 6.56
CA LEU A 417 -4.13 -37.19 7.53
C LEU A 417 -4.08 -37.95 8.86
N SER A 418 -4.41 -37.28 9.96
CA SER A 418 -4.57 -37.94 11.26
C SER A 418 -5.69 -38.99 11.23
N THR A 419 -5.47 -40.13 11.86
CA THR A 419 -6.54 -41.12 12.11
C THR A 419 -7.40 -40.73 13.31
N ALA A 420 -8.62 -41.25 13.37
CA ALA A 420 -9.50 -41.02 14.51
C ALA A 420 -8.95 -41.71 15.78
N THR A 421 -9.06 -41.04 16.92
CA THR A 421 -8.74 -41.56 18.26
C THR A 421 -9.95 -41.31 19.18
N PRO A 422 -10.04 -41.91 20.38
CA PRO A 422 -11.15 -41.67 21.30
C PRO A 422 -11.39 -40.18 21.64
N SER A 423 -10.37 -39.34 21.51
CA SER A 423 -10.43 -37.91 21.80
C SER A 423 -10.36 -36.99 20.57
N ARG A 424 -10.14 -37.51 19.35
CA ARG A 424 -9.91 -36.69 18.14
C ARG A 424 -10.49 -37.32 16.89
N GLN A 425 -11.09 -36.49 16.04
CA GLN A 425 -11.64 -36.92 14.74
C GLN A 425 -10.53 -37.19 13.73
N ALA A 426 -10.81 -38.05 12.73
CA ALA A 426 -9.92 -38.23 11.59
C ALA A 426 -9.79 -36.91 10.81
N GLY A 427 -8.62 -36.65 10.22
CA GLY A 427 -8.36 -35.47 9.40
C GLY A 427 -8.15 -34.15 10.16
N GLN A 428 -8.05 -34.18 11.50
CA GLN A 428 -7.80 -32.98 12.32
C GLN A 428 -6.40 -32.38 12.09
N TYR A 429 -5.43 -33.18 11.66
CA TYR A 429 -4.07 -32.74 11.34
C TYR A 429 -3.60 -33.30 10.00
N LEU A 430 -2.79 -32.52 9.27
CA LEU A 430 -1.92 -32.97 8.19
C LEU A 430 -0.52 -33.25 8.74
N PHE A 431 0.09 -34.33 8.28
CA PHE A 431 1.47 -34.69 8.60
C PHE A 431 2.31 -34.73 7.34
N ALA A 432 3.48 -34.10 7.39
CA ALA A 432 4.57 -34.30 6.44
C ALA A 432 5.53 -35.33 7.04
N VAL A 433 5.91 -36.32 6.24
CA VAL A 433 6.78 -37.42 6.67
C VAL A 433 7.99 -37.51 5.75
N GLN A 434 9.18 -37.58 6.35
CA GLN A 434 10.43 -37.90 5.68
C GLN A 434 10.82 -39.34 6.03
N GLY A 435 10.94 -40.18 5.00
CA GLY A 435 11.12 -41.63 5.08
C GLY A 435 9.81 -42.41 5.08
N GLU A 436 9.93 -43.73 5.15
CA GLU A 436 8.79 -44.66 5.16
C GLU A 436 7.88 -44.42 6.38
N PRO A 437 6.55 -44.19 6.24
CA PRO A 437 5.66 -43.85 7.35
C PRO A 437 5.59 -44.92 8.44
N SER A 438 5.85 -46.18 8.12
CA SER A 438 5.90 -47.30 9.07
C SER A 438 7.25 -47.44 9.79
N ASN A 439 8.29 -46.72 9.34
CA ASN A 439 9.61 -46.75 9.96
C ASN A 439 9.65 -45.85 11.22
N PRO A 440 10.04 -46.37 12.40
CA PRO A 440 10.19 -45.56 13.61
C PRO A 440 11.20 -44.41 13.49
N ALA A 441 12.20 -44.52 12.60
CA ALA A 441 13.20 -43.49 12.36
C ALA A 441 12.75 -42.38 11.40
N SER A 442 11.50 -42.42 10.91
CA SER A 442 10.97 -41.35 10.06
C SER A 442 10.80 -40.04 10.84
N MET A 443 11.16 -38.92 10.20
CA MET A 443 10.91 -37.58 10.73
C MET A 443 9.52 -37.12 10.33
N ARG A 444 8.84 -36.40 11.22
CA ARG A 444 7.48 -35.92 10.98
C ARG A 444 7.30 -34.49 11.45
N ALA A 445 6.57 -33.72 10.66
CA ALA A 445 6.03 -32.41 11.03
C ALA A 445 4.51 -32.44 10.87
N HIS A 446 3.79 -31.60 11.60
CA HIS A 446 2.32 -31.61 11.53
C HIS A 446 1.72 -30.23 11.74
N VAL A 447 0.62 -29.98 11.02
CA VAL A 447 -0.17 -28.75 11.14
C VAL A 447 -1.64 -29.11 11.38
N PRO A 448 -2.38 -28.36 12.21
CA PRO A 448 -3.83 -28.49 12.27
C PRO A 448 -4.42 -28.19 10.89
N THR A 449 -5.31 -29.06 10.40
CA THR A 449 -5.89 -28.92 9.05
C THR A 449 -6.62 -27.59 8.87
N GLU A 450 -7.32 -27.13 9.90
CA GLU A 450 -8.01 -25.84 9.89
C GLU A 450 -7.06 -24.64 9.76
N VAL A 451 -5.87 -24.71 10.36
CA VAL A 451 -4.84 -23.67 10.21
C VAL A 451 -4.26 -23.75 8.80
N ALA A 452 -3.97 -24.95 8.32
CA ALA A 452 -3.35 -25.18 7.02
C ALA A 452 -4.18 -24.64 5.85
N ILE A 453 -5.49 -24.87 5.84
CA ILE A 453 -6.36 -24.43 4.73
C ILE A 453 -6.73 -22.94 4.78
N ASN A 454 -6.55 -22.28 5.93
CA ASN A 454 -6.92 -20.88 6.14
C ASN A 454 -5.72 -19.93 6.15
N THR A 455 -4.49 -20.45 6.27
CA THR A 455 -3.26 -19.64 6.19
C THR A 455 -2.98 -19.32 4.71
N PRO A 456 -2.87 -18.04 4.31
CA PRO A 456 -2.50 -17.68 2.94
C PRO A 456 -1.16 -18.31 2.52
N VAL A 457 -1.04 -18.65 1.24
CA VAL A 457 0.13 -19.35 0.68
C VAL A 457 1.39 -18.50 0.87
N GLU A 458 1.27 -17.20 0.66
CA GLU A 458 2.33 -16.20 0.70
C GLU A 458 2.91 -16.05 2.11
N VAL A 459 2.06 -16.09 3.14
CA VAL A 459 2.48 -16.03 4.55
C VAL A 459 3.35 -17.24 4.90
N SER A 460 2.94 -18.41 4.44
CA SER A 460 3.70 -19.65 4.66
C SER A 460 5.01 -19.63 3.89
N ILE A 461 4.97 -19.26 2.60
CA ILE A 461 6.17 -19.12 1.76
C ILE A 461 7.18 -18.15 2.37
N GLN A 462 6.73 -16.98 2.82
CA GLN A 462 7.62 -15.98 3.43
C GLN A 462 8.32 -16.53 4.69
N HIS A 463 7.57 -17.15 5.61
CA HIS A 463 8.15 -17.80 6.78
C HIS A 463 9.14 -18.91 6.41
N GLY A 464 8.82 -19.71 5.40
CA GLY A 464 9.68 -20.77 4.91
C GLY A 464 10.98 -20.26 4.30
N VAL A 465 10.92 -19.18 3.52
CA VAL A 465 12.09 -18.49 2.95
C VAL A 465 12.99 -17.94 4.05
N ASP A 466 12.41 -17.37 5.11
CA ASP A 466 13.17 -16.85 6.25
C ASP A 466 13.90 -17.98 7.00
N ILE A 467 13.21 -19.10 7.26
CA ILE A 467 13.83 -20.31 7.84
C ILE A 467 14.98 -20.81 6.96
N HIS A 468 14.78 -20.86 5.64
CA HIS A 468 15.80 -21.32 4.70
C HIS A 468 17.02 -20.39 4.67
N ARG A 469 16.81 -19.06 4.66
CA ARG A 469 17.88 -18.06 4.71
C ARG A 469 18.69 -18.16 6.00
N GLU A 470 18.02 -18.36 7.14
CA GLU A 470 18.70 -18.59 8.42
C GLU A 470 19.56 -19.86 8.40
N GLN A 471 19.04 -20.95 7.84
CA GLN A 471 19.79 -22.22 7.72
C GLN A 471 21.04 -22.07 6.84
N LEU A 472 20.93 -21.38 5.70
CA LEU A 472 22.06 -21.10 4.82
C LEU A 472 23.12 -20.24 5.51
N SER A 473 22.70 -19.21 6.27
CA SER A 473 23.62 -18.35 7.00
C SER A 473 24.41 -19.13 8.08
N LYS A 474 23.74 -20.03 8.81
CA LYS A 474 24.36 -20.90 9.82
C LYS A 474 25.34 -21.91 9.19
N GLN A 475 25.02 -22.45 8.01
CA GLN A 475 25.96 -23.33 7.30
C GLN A 475 27.20 -22.57 6.81
N GLN A 476 27.05 -21.35 6.30
CA GLN A 476 28.18 -20.54 5.87
C GLN A 476 29.08 -20.12 7.04
N SER A 477 28.51 -19.80 8.21
CA SER A 477 29.30 -19.50 9.40
C SER A 477 30.09 -20.71 9.90
N MET A 478 29.46 -21.89 9.96
CA MET A 478 30.14 -23.13 10.36
C MET A 478 31.27 -23.52 9.38
N GLN A 479 31.08 -23.34 8.07
CA GLN A 479 32.14 -23.60 7.08
C GLN A 479 33.32 -22.64 7.23
N ARG A 480 33.08 -21.36 7.56
CA ARG A 480 34.15 -20.38 7.82
C ARG A 480 34.93 -20.70 9.09
N GLU A 481 34.24 -21.13 10.15
CA GLU A 481 34.88 -21.55 11.40
C GLU A 481 35.73 -22.82 11.21
N GLN A 482 35.24 -23.82 10.46
CA GLN A 482 36.02 -25.01 10.14
C GLN A 482 37.25 -24.73 9.25
N ALA A 483 37.13 -23.79 8.31
CA ALA A 483 38.26 -23.36 7.48
C ALA A 483 39.34 -22.64 8.33
N GLN A 484 38.93 -21.79 9.29
CA GLN A 484 39.87 -21.11 10.19
C GLN A 484 40.52 -22.05 11.22
N GLU A 485 39.85 -23.13 11.64
CA GLU A 485 40.46 -24.13 12.52
C GLU A 485 41.49 -25.02 11.80
N GLN A 486 41.34 -25.27 10.49
CA GLN A 486 42.34 -25.98 9.69
C GLN A 486 43.59 -25.15 9.38
N GLU A 487 43.50 -23.81 9.46
CA GLU A 487 44.63 -22.89 9.26
C GLU A 487 45.41 -22.55 10.54
N ARG A 488 45.01 -23.07 11.72
CA ARG A 488 45.78 -22.88 12.96
C ARG A 488 47.07 -23.71 12.92
N PRO A 489 48.27 -23.11 12.97
CA PRO A 489 49.52 -23.86 13.03
C PRO A 489 49.58 -24.66 14.33
N GLY A 490 49.95 -25.93 14.25
CA GLY A 490 50.11 -26.81 15.42
C GLY A 490 51.11 -26.25 16.43
N PRO A 491 50.97 -26.60 17.72
CA PRO A 491 51.74 -26.00 18.80
C PRO A 491 53.24 -26.27 18.59
N VAL A 492 54.04 -25.20 18.58
CA VAL A 492 55.50 -25.29 18.59
C VAL A 492 55.91 -25.84 19.95
N VAL A 493 56.31 -27.11 19.99
CA VAL A 493 56.90 -27.76 21.16
C VAL A 493 58.32 -27.22 21.29
N GLY A 494 58.57 -26.49 22.38
CA GLY A 494 59.91 -26.05 22.82
C GLY A 494 60.39 -26.85 24.01
#